data_AF-A0A7W9Q2F6-F1
#
_entry.id   AF-A0A7W9Q2F6-F1
#
_cell.length_a   1.000
_cell.length_b   1.000
_cell.length_c   1.000
_cell.angle_alpha   90.00
_cell.angle_beta   90.00
_cell.angle_gamma   90.00
#
_symmetry.space_group_name_H-M   'P 1'
#
loop_
_entity.id
_entity.type
_entity.pdbx_description
1 polymer ?
#
loop_
_entity_poly.entity_id
_entity_poly.type
_entity_poly.pdbx_seq_one_letter_code
_entity_poly.pdbx_strand_id
1 'polypeptide(L)' 'MSLATLSKLTGINKGHLSRVERGLAGLGDDNISKVAEALGVTPDDITHKEKP' A
#
# COMPACT_ATOMS: atom_id res chain seq x y z
N MET A 1 0.29 5.41 -10.85
CA MET A 1 0.26 6.53 -9.86
C MET A 1 1.67 6.80 -9.36
N SER A 2 2.05 8.05 -9.05
CA SER A 2 3.37 8.37 -8.46
C SER A 2 3.38 8.26 -6.94
N LEU A 3 4.55 8.05 -6.31
CA LEU A 3 4.69 8.10 -4.85
C LEU A 3 4.28 9.44 -4.23
N ALA A 4 4.44 10.55 -4.96
CA ALA A 4 4.01 11.86 -4.49
C ALA A 4 2.47 11.96 -4.45
N THR A 5 1.79 11.36 -5.43
CA THR A 5 0.33 11.27 -5.47
C THR A 5 -0.18 10.35 -4.35
N LEU A 6 0.41 9.17 -4.19
CA LEU A 6 0.03 8.22 -3.14
C LEU A 6 0.22 8.82 -1.74
N SER A 7 1.30 9.57 -1.53
CA SER A 7 1.54 10.30 -0.28
C SER A 7 0.45 11.33 0.01
N LYS A 8 -0.02 12.07 -1.01
CA LYS A 8 -1.12 13.02 -0.85
C LYS A 8 -2.45 12.33 -0.52
N LEU A 9 -2.73 11.17 -1.13
CA LEU A 9 -3.98 10.43 -0.91
C LEU A 9 -4.02 9.75 0.46
N THR A 10 -2.89 9.19 0.91
CA THR A 10 -2.83 8.37 2.13
C THR A 10 -2.38 9.15 3.37
N GLY A 11 -1.79 10.34 3.18
CA GLY A 11 -1.11 11.09 4.24
C GLY A 11 0.21 10.46 4.70
N ILE A 12 0.63 9.33 4.13
CA ILE A 12 1.88 8.66 4.48
C ILE A 12 3.05 9.42 3.86
N ASN A 13 4.12 9.63 4.63
CA ASN A 13 5.32 10.31 4.13
C ASN A 13 5.88 9.61 2.88
N LYS A 14 6.15 10.38 1.82
CA LYS A 14 6.71 9.88 0.54
C LYS A 14 7.99 9.05 0.72
N GLY A 15 8.90 9.47 1.61
CA GLY A 15 10.14 8.74 1.90
C GLY A 15 9.87 7.41 2.59
N HIS A 16 8.85 7.35 3.45
CA HIS A 16 8.41 6.09 4.05
C HIS A 16 7.84 5.14 2.99
N LEU A 17 6.93 5.61 2.13
CA LEU A 17 6.39 4.83 1.01
C LEU A 17 7.50 4.31 0.09
N SER A 18 8.52 5.13 -0.21
CA SER A 18 9.67 4.70 -1.01
C SER A 18 10.47 3.57 -0.35
N ARG A 19 10.64 3.59 0.98
CA ARG A 19 11.30 2.48 1.69
C ARG A 19 10.45 1.21 1.65
N VAL A 20 9.13 1.33 1.81
CA VAL A 20 8.20 0.20 1.73
C VAL A 20 8.24 -0.44 0.35
N GLU A 21 8.17 0.35 -0.72
CA GLU A 21 8.23 -0.15 -2.11
C GLU A 21 9.54 -0.91 -2.42
N ARG A 22 10.62 -0.52 -1.73
CA ARG A 22 11.94 -1.16 -1.84
C ARG A 22 12.14 -2.33 -0.87
N GLY A 23 11.13 -2.70 -0.08
CA GLY A 23 11.23 -3.76 0.94
C GLY A 23 12.10 -3.41 2.15
N LEU A 24 12.40 -2.12 2.37
CA LEU A 24 13.24 -1.63 3.47
C LEU A 24 12.44 -1.23 4.72
N ALA A 25 11.11 -1.24 4.64
CA ALA A 25 10.21 -0.95 5.74
C ALA A 25 8.87 -1.69 5.53
N GLY A 26 8.17 -1.98 6.63
CA GLY A 26 6.80 -2.47 6.60
C GLY A 26 5.78 -1.35 6.75
N LEU A 27 4.51 -1.67 6.50
CA LEU A 27 3.36 -0.84 6.87
C LEU A 27 2.56 -1.58 7.95
N GLY A 28 1.99 -0.83 8.89
CA GLY A 28 0.96 -1.36 9.79
C GLY A 28 -0.41 -1.42 9.09
N ASP A 29 -1.33 -2.20 9.65
CA ASP A 29 -2.63 -2.54 9.06
C ASP A 29 -3.45 -1.32 8.61
N ASP A 30 -3.51 -0.26 9.42
CA ASP A 30 -4.21 0.99 9.08
C ASP A 30 -3.63 1.65 7.82
N ASN A 31 -2.31 1.64 7.67
CA ASN A 31 -1.65 2.23 6.51
C ASN A 31 -1.73 1.31 5.29
N ILE A 32 -1.74 -0.01 5.49
CA ILE A 32 -2.05 -0.97 4.41
C ILE A 32 -3.44 -0.69 3.86
N SER A 33 -4.43 -0.51 4.73
CA SER A 33 -5.82 -0.22 4.33
C SER A 33 -5.93 1.09 3.53
N LYS A 34 -5.28 2.17 3.99
CA LYS A 34 -5.24 3.45 3.26
C LYS A 34 -4.59 3.32 1.89
N VAL A 35 -3.50 2.57 1.79
CA VAL A 35 -2.80 2.35 0.52
C VAL A 35 -3.66 1.53 -0.44
N ALA A 36 -4.32 0.48 0.06
CA ALA A 36 -5.24 -0.34 -0.72
C ALA A 36 -6.41 0.48 -1.27
N GLU A 37 -7.06 1.30 -0.42
CA GLU A 37 -8.12 2.22 -0.83
C GLU A 37 -7.64 3.22 -1.89
N ALA A 38 -6.48 3.85 -1.67
CA ALA A 38 -5.91 4.82 -2.62
C ALA A 38 -5.51 4.19 -3.97
N LEU A 39 -5.22 2.90 -3.99
CA LEU A 39 -4.92 2.14 -5.21
C LEU A 39 -6.17 1.52 -5.84
N GLY A 40 -7.32 1.52 -5.16
CA GLY A 40 -8.53 0.83 -5.58
C GLY A 40 -8.36 -0.69 -5.58
N VAL A 41 -7.56 -1.22 -4.66
CA VAL A 41 -7.20 -2.64 -4.57
C VAL A 41 -7.88 -3.25 -3.35
N THR A 42 -8.45 -4.42 -3.51
CA THR A 42 -9.07 -5.23 -2.47
C THR A 42 -8.17 -6.42 -2.11
N PRO A 43 -8.37 -7.08 -0.95
CA PRO A 43 -7.62 -8.29 -0.62
C PRO A 43 -7.73 -9.37 -1.71
N ASP A 44 -8.87 -9.49 -2.39
CA ASP A 44 -9.07 -10.46 -3.48
C ASP A 44 -8.18 -10.19 -4.72
N ASP A 45 -7.69 -8.95 -4.89
CA ASP A 45 -6.80 -8.60 -6.00
C ASP A 45 -5.35 -9.03 -5.77
N ILE A 46 -4.96 -9.27 -4.51
CA ILE A 46 -3.59 -9.61 -4.11
C ILE A 46 -3.46 -10.96 -3.41
N THR A 47 -4.59 -11.56 -3.03
CA THR A 47 -4.65 -12.90 -2.46
C THR A 47 -5.28 -13.85 -3.47
N HIS A 48 -4.71 -15.04 -3.60
CA HIS A 48 -5.38 -16.14 -4.29
C HIS A 48 -5.95 -17.06 -3.22
N LYS A 49 -7.22 -17.43 -3.33
CA LYS A 49 -7.76 -18.50 -2.48
C LYS A 49 -7.03 -19.78 -2.85
N GLU A 50 -6.27 -20.34 -1.91
CA GLU A 50 -5.70 -21.67 -2.08
C GLU A 50 -6.87 -22.63 -2.30
N LYS A 51 -6.92 -23.22 -3.50
CA LYS A 51 -7.82 -24.34 -3.77
C LYS A 51 -7.16 -25.59 -3.20
N PRO A 52 -7.91 -26.44 -2.47
CA PRO A 52 -7.38 -27.69 -1.92
C PRO A 52 -6.85 -28.63 -3.02
#